data_AF-A0A7H8NWG8-F1
#
_entry.id   AF-A0A7H8NWG8-F1
#
_cell.length_a   1.000
_cell.length_b   1.000
_cell.length_c   1.000
_cell.angle_alpha   90.00
_cell.angle_beta   90.00
_cell.angle_gamma   90.00
#
_symmetry.space_group_name_H-M   'P 1'
#
loop_
_entity.id
_entity.type
_entity.pdbx_description
1 polymer ?
#
loop_
_entity_poly.entity_id
_entity_poly.type
_entity_poly.pdbx_seq_one_letter_code
_entity_poly.pdbx_strand_id
1 'polypeptide(L)'
;MALALAGTNVASAKNGKEAKEAPAAETANAADELPQGQEVSETVIALAGWVVASKDNQGYPFAIMDKAAAQVLVFGGDGKLRGAAPALFGSAIGDHSAPGVAKLALSAIPGHDRTTPAGRFIGGYGPSEDAGRVLWVDYDSAVSMHPLPPGTPKEKRSERLASATPDDNRVTHGCINVSPAFYEQIVQSTFEKGGVFYVLPDKDSIEETFPEFAQSRAAAKGDDEKDARHARK
;
A
#
# COMPACT_ATOMS: atom_id res chain seq x y z
N MET A 1 36.63 5.28 77.68
CA MET A 1 35.29 5.03 77.13
C MET A 1 35.12 5.98 75.96
N ALA A 2 35.40 5.53 74.73
CA ALA A 2 34.42 5.01 73.74
C ALA A 2 33.69 6.21 73.07
N LEU A 3 33.75 6.51 71.77
CA LEU A 3 33.54 5.74 70.52
C LEU A 3 34.14 6.61 69.37
N ALA A 4 34.97 6.13 68.42
CA ALA A 4 34.64 5.42 67.16
C ALA A 4 33.60 6.17 66.29
N LEU A 5 33.76 6.46 64.98
CA LEU A 5 34.35 5.70 63.88
C LEU A 5 34.99 6.60 62.80
N ALA A 6 36.06 6.09 62.19
CA ALA A 6 36.70 6.61 60.98
C ALA A 6 36.20 5.88 59.73
N GLY A 7 35.88 6.61 58.68
CA GLY A 7 35.68 6.09 57.32
C GLY A 7 36.96 6.28 56.49
N THR A 8 37.59 5.17 56.13
CA THR A 8 38.55 5.04 55.02
C THR A 8 37.73 4.87 53.72
N ASN A 9 38.19 5.08 52.49
CA ASN A 9 39.51 5.33 51.95
C ASN A 9 39.37 5.97 50.55
N VAL A 10 40.45 6.61 50.14
CA VAL A 10 40.72 7.29 48.86
C VAL A 10 41.02 6.27 47.74
N ALA A 11 40.63 6.55 46.49
CA ALA A 11 41.54 6.46 45.33
C ALA A 11 40.88 6.90 44.00
N SER A 12 41.69 7.66 43.26
CA SER A 12 41.43 8.31 41.97
C SER A 12 42.04 7.49 40.84
N ALA A 13 41.45 7.54 39.64
CA ALA A 13 42.17 7.31 38.39
C ALA A 13 41.48 8.01 37.20
N LYS A 14 42.23 8.93 36.58
CA LYS A 14 41.95 9.57 35.29
C LYS A 14 42.12 8.58 34.14
N ASN A 15 41.27 8.64 33.12
CA ASN A 15 41.65 9.08 31.76
C ASN A 15 40.47 9.00 30.80
N GLY A 16 40.37 10.01 29.92
CA GLY A 16 39.35 10.11 28.90
C GLY A 16 39.46 9.04 27.81
N LYS A 17 38.33 8.79 27.16
CA LYS A 17 38.25 8.28 25.80
C LYS A 17 36.96 8.78 25.17
N GLU A 18 37.14 9.33 23.98
CA GLU A 18 36.17 9.83 23.02
C GLU A 18 34.85 9.07 23.05
N ALA A 19 33.76 9.81 23.22
CA ALA A 19 32.43 9.34 22.87
C ALA A 19 32.42 9.14 21.35
N LYS A 20 32.65 7.90 20.93
CA LYS A 20 32.45 7.44 19.57
C LYS A 20 30.95 7.58 19.30
N GLU A 21 30.58 8.63 18.56
CA GLU A 21 29.25 8.73 17.95
C GLU A 21 28.99 7.43 17.20
N ALA A 22 28.05 6.65 17.71
CA ALA A 22 27.51 5.52 16.99
C ALA A 22 26.86 6.09 15.72
N PRO A 23 27.15 5.52 14.53
CA PRO A 23 26.49 5.98 13.31
C PRO A 23 24.98 5.86 13.51
N ALA A 24 24.28 6.97 13.31
CA ALA A 24 22.84 7.01 13.20
C ALA A 24 22.46 5.93 12.19
N ALA A 25 21.88 4.83 12.70
CA ALA A 25 21.25 3.84 11.87
C ALA A 25 20.25 4.61 11.00
N GLU A 26 20.44 4.48 9.69
CA GLU A 26 19.55 5.02 8.68
C GLU A 26 18.12 4.73 9.11
N THR A 27 17.38 5.79 9.42
CA THR A 27 15.93 5.79 9.35
C THR A 27 15.60 5.71 7.86
N ALA A 28 15.84 4.53 7.27
CA ALA A 28 15.35 4.20 5.95
C ALA A 28 13.85 4.49 5.99
N ASN A 29 13.42 5.41 5.13
CA ASN A 29 12.04 5.86 5.06
C ASN A 29 11.13 4.65 4.90
N ALA A 30 10.49 4.19 5.97
CA ALA A 30 9.42 3.18 5.89
C ALA A 30 8.20 3.68 5.09
N ALA A 31 8.22 4.96 4.71
CA ALA A 31 7.32 5.52 3.73
C ALA A 31 7.61 5.04 2.30
N ASP A 32 8.75 4.45 1.97
CA ASP A 32 9.01 3.93 0.62
C ASP A 32 9.73 2.58 0.68
N GLU A 33 8.94 1.52 0.55
CA GLU A 33 9.40 0.13 0.51
C GLU A 33 9.47 -0.42 -0.93
N LEU A 34 9.27 0.40 -1.96
CA LEU A 34 9.33 -0.09 -3.34
C LEU A 34 10.71 -0.68 -3.66
N PRO A 35 10.78 -1.87 -4.31
CA PRO A 35 12.04 -2.43 -4.78
C PRO A 35 12.82 -1.47 -5.67
N GLN A 36 14.15 -1.52 -5.59
CA GLN A 36 15.00 -0.70 -6.46
C GLN A 36 14.70 -0.97 -7.95
N GLY A 37 14.47 0.10 -8.70
CA GLY A 37 14.13 0.03 -10.13
C GLY A 37 12.65 -0.24 -10.42
N GLN A 38 11.81 -0.39 -9.39
CA GLN A 38 10.36 -0.44 -9.55
C GLN A 38 9.80 0.99 -9.56
N GLU A 39 9.57 1.50 -10.76
CA GLU A 39 9.04 2.85 -10.95
C GLU A 39 7.51 2.89 -10.73
N VAL A 40 7.03 4.02 -10.20
CA VAL A 40 5.61 4.31 -10.11
C VAL A 40 5.07 4.61 -11.51
N SER A 41 3.99 3.95 -11.92
CA SER A 41 3.45 4.12 -13.27
C SER A 41 2.86 5.52 -13.49
N GLU A 42 2.98 6.04 -14.72
CA GLU A 42 2.39 7.34 -15.09
C GLU A 42 0.87 7.39 -14.83
N THR A 43 0.19 6.25 -14.97
CA THR A 43 -1.23 6.12 -14.67
C THR A 43 -1.51 6.35 -13.18
N VAL A 44 -0.70 5.81 -12.27
CA VAL A 44 -0.84 6.07 -10.83
C VAL A 44 -0.66 7.54 -10.51
N ILE A 45 0.38 8.17 -11.06
CA ILE A 45 0.67 9.60 -10.84
C ILE A 45 -0.50 10.46 -11.35
N ALA A 46 -0.97 10.20 -12.57
CA ALA A 46 -2.08 10.93 -13.17
C ALA A 46 -3.39 10.71 -12.39
N LEU A 47 -3.66 9.48 -11.95
CA LEU A 47 -4.86 9.17 -11.17
C LEU A 47 -4.82 9.87 -9.80
N ALA A 48 -3.68 9.83 -9.09
CA ALA A 48 -3.54 10.55 -7.82
C ALA A 48 -3.79 12.06 -7.97
N GLY A 49 -3.22 12.67 -9.02
CA GLY A 49 -3.45 14.06 -9.34
C GLY A 49 -4.93 14.37 -9.63
N TRP A 50 -5.59 13.50 -10.41
CA TRP A 50 -7.01 13.64 -10.72
C TRP A 50 -7.90 13.49 -9.48
N VAL A 51 -7.65 12.51 -8.61
CA VAL A 51 -8.42 12.27 -7.38
C VAL A 51 -8.46 13.53 -6.52
N VAL A 52 -7.32 14.21 -6.38
CA VAL A 52 -7.20 15.44 -5.59
C VAL A 52 -7.84 16.62 -6.31
N ALA A 53 -7.58 16.80 -7.61
CA ALA A 53 -8.09 17.93 -8.39
C ALA A 53 -9.63 17.90 -8.51
N SER A 54 -10.21 16.72 -8.67
CA SER A 54 -11.65 16.51 -8.74
C SER A 54 -12.33 16.43 -7.36
N LYS A 55 -11.54 16.27 -6.28
CA LYS A 55 -12.01 15.94 -4.93
C LYS A 55 -12.82 14.65 -4.87
N ASP A 56 -12.52 13.69 -5.74
CA ASP A 56 -13.22 12.40 -5.80
C ASP A 56 -13.07 11.60 -4.48
N ASN A 57 -11.96 11.77 -3.76
CA ASN A 57 -11.77 11.20 -2.43
C ASN A 57 -12.61 11.88 -1.32
N GLN A 58 -13.28 12.99 -1.61
CA GLN A 58 -14.08 13.79 -0.65
C GLN A 58 -13.30 14.19 0.61
N GLY A 59 -11.97 14.35 0.50
CA GLY A 59 -11.09 14.68 1.62
C GLY A 59 -10.70 13.49 2.52
N TYR A 60 -11.17 12.28 2.22
CA TYR A 60 -10.68 11.07 2.89
C TYR A 60 -9.30 10.67 2.36
N PRO A 61 -8.46 10.02 3.19
CA PRO A 61 -7.25 9.39 2.69
C PRO A 61 -7.60 8.34 1.64
N PHE A 62 -6.65 8.06 0.74
CA PHE A 62 -6.88 7.10 -0.32
C PHE A 62 -5.65 6.28 -0.63
N ALA A 63 -5.84 5.11 -1.21
CA ALA A 63 -4.77 4.29 -1.75
C ALA A 63 -5.02 3.97 -3.22
N ILE A 64 -3.94 3.92 -4.01
CA ILE A 64 -3.95 3.43 -5.38
C ILE A 64 -3.17 2.11 -5.41
N MET A 65 -3.80 1.06 -5.90
CA MET A 65 -3.24 -0.27 -6.08
C MET A 65 -3.01 -0.50 -7.57
N ASP A 66 -1.75 -0.60 -7.97
CA ASP A 66 -1.36 -0.95 -9.33
C ASP A 66 -1.02 -2.44 -9.36
N LYS A 67 -1.99 -3.25 -9.80
CA LYS A 67 -1.86 -4.70 -9.84
C LYS A 67 -0.75 -5.14 -10.80
N ALA A 68 -0.63 -4.46 -11.95
CA ALA A 68 0.35 -4.80 -12.97
C ALA A 68 1.79 -4.57 -12.49
N ALA A 69 2.02 -3.48 -11.75
CA ALA A 69 3.30 -3.19 -11.12
C ALA A 69 3.46 -3.79 -9.71
N ALA A 70 2.46 -4.54 -9.21
CA ALA A 70 2.43 -5.12 -7.87
C ALA A 70 2.74 -4.12 -6.72
N GLN A 71 2.16 -2.92 -6.76
CA GLN A 71 2.42 -1.85 -5.79
C GLN A 71 1.16 -1.23 -5.20
N VAL A 72 1.31 -0.69 -4.00
CA VAL A 72 0.31 0.11 -3.28
C VAL A 72 0.94 1.44 -2.91
N LEU A 73 0.27 2.53 -3.27
CA LEU A 73 0.62 3.88 -2.85
C LEU A 73 -0.50 4.44 -1.96
N VAL A 74 -0.15 4.93 -0.78
CA VAL A 74 -1.05 5.46 0.23
C VAL A 74 -0.89 6.97 0.33
N PHE A 75 -1.98 7.69 0.26
CA PHE A 75 -2.04 9.15 0.26
C PHE A 75 -2.93 9.65 1.40
N GLY A 76 -2.57 10.81 1.96
CA GLY A 76 -3.48 11.59 2.80
C GLY A 76 -4.64 12.16 1.99
N GLY A 77 -5.68 12.65 2.67
CA GLY A 77 -6.82 13.28 2.00
C GLY A 77 -6.48 14.55 1.21
N ASP A 78 -5.32 15.15 1.49
CA ASP A 78 -4.73 16.28 0.78
C ASP A 78 -3.87 15.86 -0.44
N GLY A 79 -3.77 14.56 -0.73
CA GLY A 79 -2.97 14.03 -1.83
C GLY A 79 -1.48 13.87 -1.52
N LYS A 80 -1.03 14.15 -0.30
CA LYS A 80 0.37 13.92 0.06
C LYS A 80 0.64 12.42 0.22
N LEU A 81 1.67 11.93 -0.46
CA LEU A 81 2.14 10.55 -0.31
C LEU A 81 2.54 10.31 1.15
N ARG A 82 1.99 9.23 1.73
CA ARG A 82 2.29 8.73 3.07
C ARG A 82 3.21 7.53 3.01
N GLY A 83 3.00 6.68 2.02
CA GLY A 83 4.04 5.77 1.59
C GLY A 83 3.69 4.91 0.39
N ALA A 84 4.68 4.17 -0.10
CA ALA A 84 4.59 3.23 -1.20
C ALA A 84 5.24 1.90 -0.80
N ALA A 85 4.66 0.79 -1.25
CA ALA A 85 5.19 -0.55 -0.96
C ALA A 85 4.80 -1.55 -2.05
N PRO A 86 5.58 -2.64 -2.22
CA PRO A 86 5.12 -3.79 -2.98
C PRO A 86 3.92 -4.41 -2.26
N ALA A 87 3.07 -5.11 -3.03
CA ALA A 87 1.96 -5.86 -2.49
C ALA A 87 1.76 -7.17 -3.23
N LEU A 88 1.14 -8.14 -2.55
CA LEU A 88 0.66 -9.38 -3.14
C LEU A 88 -0.82 -9.23 -3.49
N PHE A 89 -1.18 -9.71 -4.68
CA PHE A 89 -2.53 -9.68 -5.22
C PHE A 89 -3.02 -11.10 -5.52
N GLY A 90 -4.29 -11.19 -5.94
CA GLY A 90 -4.91 -12.43 -6.39
C GLY A 90 -4.04 -13.18 -7.39
N SER A 91 -3.96 -14.50 -7.26
CA SER A 91 -3.14 -15.34 -8.14
C SER A 91 -3.60 -15.34 -9.60
N ALA A 92 -4.87 -15.01 -9.85
CA ALA A 92 -5.41 -14.88 -11.20
C ALA A 92 -5.40 -13.42 -11.67
N ILE A 93 -5.08 -13.25 -12.96
CA ILE A 93 -5.22 -11.98 -13.66
C ILE A 93 -6.68 -11.76 -14.03
N GLY A 94 -7.27 -10.66 -13.55
CA GLY A 94 -8.65 -10.29 -13.83
C GLY A 94 -9.17 -9.19 -12.92
N ASP A 95 -10.30 -8.60 -13.32
CA ASP A 95 -10.81 -7.33 -12.77
C ASP A 95 -12.12 -7.46 -12.01
N HIS A 96 -12.70 -8.65 -11.96
CA HIS A 96 -13.98 -8.90 -11.33
C HIS A 96 -13.90 -10.06 -10.35
N SER A 97 -14.71 -9.96 -9.30
CA SER A 97 -14.92 -11.05 -8.35
C SER A 97 -15.93 -12.03 -8.91
N ALA A 98 -15.64 -13.32 -8.83
CA ALA A 98 -16.55 -14.36 -9.29
C ALA A 98 -17.86 -14.37 -8.47
N PRO A 99 -19.03 -14.63 -9.08
CA PRO A 99 -20.29 -14.65 -8.36
C PRO A 99 -20.28 -15.59 -7.15
N GLY A 100 -20.58 -15.06 -5.97
CA GLY A 100 -20.64 -15.84 -4.74
C GLY A 100 -19.28 -16.25 -4.15
N VAL A 101 -18.16 -15.76 -4.69
CA VAL A 101 -16.81 -16.10 -4.20
C VAL A 101 -16.61 -15.78 -2.71
N ALA A 102 -17.21 -14.68 -2.25
CA ALA A 102 -17.19 -14.26 -0.84
C ALA A 102 -17.84 -15.26 0.13
N LYS A 103 -18.63 -16.22 -0.37
CA LYS A 103 -19.29 -17.27 0.43
C LYS A 103 -18.55 -18.60 0.41
N LEU A 104 -17.48 -18.70 -0.37
CA LEU A 104 -16.67 -19.92 -0.45
C LEU A 104 -15.58 -19.89 0.62
N ALA A 105 -15.25 -21.07 1.16
CA ALA A 105 -14.00 -21.22 1.91
C ALA A 105 -12.81 -20.91 0.98
N LEU A 106 -11.75 -20.28 1.50
CA LEU A 106 -10.58 -19.90 0.70
C LEU A 106 -10.00 -21.07 -0.11
N SER A 107 -9.97 -22.27 0.47
CA SER A 107 -9.49 -23.49 -0.22
C SER A 107 -10.38 -23.94 -1.38
N ALA A 108 -11.65 -23.56 -1.38
CA ALA A 108 -12.64 -23.91 -2.40
C ALA A 108 -12.70 -22.91 -3.56
N ILE A 109 -12.07 -21.73 -3.45
CA ILE A 109 -12.03 -20.74 -4.53
C ILE A 109 -11.18 -21.30 -5.70
N PRO A 110 -11.78 -21.53 -6.89
CA PRO A 110 -11.07 -22.00 -8.06
C PRO A 110 -9.92 -21.06 -8.43
N GLY A 111 -8.83 -21.60 -8.96
CA GLY A 111 -7.62 -20.81 -9.25
C GLY A 111 -7.88 -19.60 -10.14
N HIS A 112 -8.80 -19.71 -11.13
CA HIS A 112 -9.16 -18.63 -12.04
C HIS A 112 -10.05 -17.55 -11.38
N ASP A 113 -10.70 -17.86 -10.26
CA ASP A 113 -11.57 -16.94 -9.52
C ASP A 113 -10.82 -16.18 -8.41
N ARG A 114 -9.52 -16.44 -8.23
CA ARG A 114 -8.65 -15.79 -7.24
C ARG A 114 -8.14 -14.44 -7.75
N THR A 115 -9.05 -13.55 -8.11
CA THR A 115 -8.77 -12.22 -8.66
C THR A 115 -8.82 -11.16 -7.56
N THR A 116 -8.08 -10.07 -7.74
CA THR A 116 -8.33 -8.81 -7.01
C THR A 116 -9.13 -7.90 -7.94
N PRO A 117 -10.37 -7.53 -7.60
CA PRO A 117 -11.23 -6.75 -8.48
C PRO A 117 -10.66 -5.33 -8.69
N ALA A 118 -10.87 -4.80 -9.89
CA ALA A 118 -10.53 -3.42 -10.23
C ALA A 118 -11.70 -2.49 -9.91
N GLY A 119 -11.41 -1.21 -9.69
CA GLY A 119 -12.44 -0.19 -9.48
C GLY A 119 -12.14 0.76 -8.33
N ARG A 120 -13.16 1.55 -7.98
CA ARG A 120 -13.15 2.51 -6.88
C ARG A 120 -14.05 2.01 -5.75
N PHE A 121 -13.47 1.87 -4.57
CA PHE A 121 -14.17 1.35 -3.39
C PHE A 121 -14.08 2.31 -2.22
N ILE A 122 -15.13 2.31 -1.40
CA ILE A 122 -15.13 3.00 -0.09
C ILE A 122 -14.95 1.91 0.95
N GLY A 123 -13.83 1.98 1.66
CA GLY A 123 -13.42 0.93 2.58
C GLY A 123 -13.09 1.46 3.97
N GLY A 124 -12.87 0.55 4.89
CA GLY A 124 -12.56 0.87 6.26
C GLY A 124 -12.40 -0.36 7.14
N TYR A 125 -11.93 -0.13 8.35
CA TYR A 125 -11.77 -1.19 9.32
C TYR A 125 -13.11 -1.74 9.78
N GLY A 126 -13.26 -3.07 9.74
CA GLY A 126 -14.46 -3.77 10.18
C GLY A 126 -14.16 -5.16 10.74
N PRO A 127 -15.17 -5.83 11.31
CA PRO A 127 -15.01 -7.17 11.84
C PRO A 127 -14.67 -8.17 10.73
N SER A 128 -13.91 -9.21 11.10
CA SER A 128 -13.63 -10.40 10.29
C SER A 128 -13.80 -11.63 11.17
N GLU A 129 -14.43 -12.69 10.64
CA GLU A 129 -14.67 -13.92 11.39
C GLU A 129 -13.36 -14.61 11.82
N ASP A 130 -12.34 -14.57 10.96
CA ASP A 130 -11.09 -15.28 11.17
C ASP A 130 -9.98 -14.41 11.78
N ALA A 131 -9.99 -13.10 11.51
CA ALA A 131 -8.92 -12.17 11.89
C ALA A 131 -9.34 -11.12 12.93
N GLY A 132 -10.59 -11.15 13.39
CA GLY A 132 -11.14 -10.20 14.36
C GLY A 132 -11.44 -8.82 13.76
N ARG A 133 -10.43 -8.15 13.19
CA ARG A 133 -10.55 -6.84 12.53
C ARG A 133 -9.61 -6.76 11.33
N VAL A 134 -10.13 -6.34 10.17
CA VAL A 134 -9.34 -6.13 8.95
C VAL A 134 -9.73 -4.82 8.27
N LEU A 135 -8.86 -4.31 7.40
CA LEU A 135 -9.19 -3.19 6.53
C LEU A 135 -9.91 -3.73 5.29
N TRP A 136 -11.22 -3.58 5.23
CA TRP A 136 -12.01 -3.95 4.06
C TRP A 136 -11.77 -2.91 2.97
N VAL A 137 -11.34 -3.37 1.78
CA VAL A 137 -11.24 -2.56 0.57
C VAL A 137 -12.59 -2.59 -0.13
N ASP A 138 -13.13 -3.80 -0.34
CA ASP A 138 -14.48 -4.04 -0.83
C ASP A 138 -15.15 -5.11 0.03
N TYR A 139 -16.17 -4.71 0.77
CA TYR A 139 -16.87 -5.60 1.69
C TYR A 139 -17.70 -6.66 0.93
N ASP A 140 -18.34 -6.26 -0.19
CA ASP A 140 -19.28 -7.14 -0.91
C ASP A 140 -18.56 -8.30 -1.60
N SER A 141 -17.33 -8.06 -2.07
CA SER A 141 -16.48 -9.11 -2.64
C SER A 141 -15.54 -9.77 -1.64
N ALA A 142 -15.62 -9.42 -0.35
CA ALA A 142 -14.74 -9.90 0.71
C ALA A 142 -13.24 -9.66 0.44
N VAL A 143 -12.90 -8.52 -0.18
CA VAL A 143 -11.53 -8.12 -0.45
C VAL A 143 -11.03 -7.19 0.65
N SER A 144 -9.96 -7.59 1.31
CA SER A 144 -9.33 -6.82 2.39
C SER A 144 -7.85 -6.58 2.12
N MET A 145 -7.33 -5.50 2.71
CA MET A 145 -5.90 -5.24 2.83
C MET A 145 -5.45 -5.59 4.25
N HIS A 146 -4.43 -6.42 4.36
CA HIS A 146 -3.91 -6.85 5.65
C HIS A 146 -2.41 -7.13 5.59
N PRO A 147 -1.70 -7.11 6.73
CA PRO A 147 -0.29 -7.50 6.75
C PRO A 147 -0.16 -8.95 6.32
N LEU A 148 1.03 -9.29 5.82
CA LEU A 148 1.36 -10.64 5.39
C LEU A 148 1.00 -11.66 6.50
N PRO A 149 0.04 -12.57 6.28
CA PRO A 149 -0.30 -13.57 7.28
C PRO A 149 0.83 -14.60 7.37
N PRO A 150 0.94 -15.35 8.48
CA PRO A 150 1.81 -16.52 8.56
C PRO A 150 1.38 -17.53 7.50
N GLY A 151 2.01 -17.46 6.33
CA GLY A 151 1.72 -18.33 5.18
C GLY A 151 2.35 -19.71 5.34
N THR A 152 2.08 -20.59 4.39
CA THR A 152 2.81 -21.85 4.29
C THR A 152 4.16 -21.63 3.61
N PRO A 153 5.23 -22.38 3.97
CA PRO A 153 6.52 -22.27 3.29
C PRO A 153 6.46 -22.50 1.77
N LYS A 154 5.41 -23.17 1.27
CA LYS A 154 5.20 -23.42 -0.16
C LYS A 154 4.78 -22.17 -0.93
N GLU A 155 4.09 -21.23 -0.28
CA GLU A 155 3.60 -20.01 -0.92
C GLU A 155 4.72 -18.98 -1.12
N LYS A 156 5.79 -19.04 -0.31
CA LYS A 156 6.96 -18.14 -0.37
C LYS A 156 6.57 -16.66 -0.40
N ARG A 157 5.55 -16.29 0.39
CA ARG A 157 4.93 -14.96 0.29
C ARG A 157 5.90 -13.82 0.62
N SER A 158 6.80 -14.02 1.59
CA SER A 158 7.86 -13.07 1.91
C SER A 158 8.81 -12.83 0.74
N GLU A 159 9.23 -13.90 0.08
CA GLU A 159 10.16 -13.86 -1.04
C GLU A 159 9.49 -13.25 -2.28
N ARG A 160 8.22 -13.57 -2.51
CA ARG A 160 7.41 -12.95 -3.56
C ARG A 160 7.25 -11.46 -3.35
N LEU A 161 6.93 -11.04 -2.12
CA LEU A 161 6.76 -9.62 -1.79
C LEU A 161 8.05 -8.82 -2.00
N ALA A 162 9.20 -9.45 -1.73
CA ALA A 162 10.52 -8.86 -1.94
C ALA A 162 11.05 -9.00 -3.38
N SER A 163 10.32 -9.69 -4.28
CA SER A 163 10.75 -9.85 -5.67
C SER A 163 10.65 -8.52 -6.41
N ALA A 164 11.61 -8.28 -7.32
CA ALA A 164 11.56 -7.16 -8.24
C ALA A 164 10.66 -7.42 -9.47
N THR A 165 10.11 -8.63 -9.61
CA THR A 165 9.25 -9.00 -10.74
C THR A 165 7.79 -9.03 -10.28
N PRO A 166 6.93 -8.10 -10.72
CA PRO A 166 5.53 -8.01 -10.28
C PRO A 166 4.71 -9.29 -10.46
N ASP A 167 5.02 -10.12 -11.46
CA ASP A 167 4.34 -11.41 -11.68
C ASP A 167 4.53 -12.39 -10.50
N ASP A 168 5.64 -12.31 -9.77
CA ASP A 168 5.88 -13.12 -8.58
C ASP A 168 4.89 -12.79 -7.45
N ASN A 169 4.31 -11.59 -7.46
CA ASN A 169 3.44 -11.09 -6.41
C ASN A 169 1.99 -11.58 -6.53
N ARG A 170 1.68 -12.45 -7.51
CA ARG A 170 0.35 -13.05 -7.72
C ARG A 170 0.23 -14.37 -6.96
N VAL A 171 -0.37 -14.36 -5.77
CA VAL A 171 -0.43 -15.56 -4.90
C VAL A 171 -1.64 -15.63 -3.97
N THR A 172 -2.37 -14.53 -3.76
CA THR A 172 -3.49 -14.50 -2.81
C THR A 172 -4.77 -15.07 -3.45
N HIS A 173 -5.82 -15.21 -2.64
CA HIS A 173 -7.16 -15.55 -3.12
C HIS A 173 -7.99 -14.33 -3.55
N GLY A 174 -7.40 -13.13 -3.52
CA GLY A 174 -8.04 -11.87 -3.87
C GLY A 174 -7.69 -10.73 -2.91
N CYS A 175 -7.40 -11.04 -1.65
CA CYS A 175 -6.90 -10.06 -0.67
C CYS A 175 -5.59 -9.41 -1.11
N ILE A 176 -5.33 -8.23 -0.57
CA ILE A 176 -4.11 -7.46 -0.82
C ILE A 176 -3.21 -7.60 0.40
N ASN A 177 -1.99 -8.11 0.21
CA ASN A 177 -1.05 -8.28 1.32
C ASN A 177 0.15 -7.35 1.15
N VAL A 178 0.51 -6.67 2.23
CA VAL A 178 1.69 -5.78 2.32
C VAL A 178 2.61 -6.26 3.44
N SER A 179 3.79 -5.64 3.56
CA SER A 179 4.68 -5.94 4.68
C SER A 179 4.02 -5.58 6.02
N PRO A 180 4.31 -6.31 7.11
CA PRO A 180 3.82 -5.93 8.44
C PRO A 180 4.26 -4.51 8.84
N ALA A 181 5.49 -4.11 8.51
CA ALA A 181 6.02 -2.79 8.82
C ALA A 181 5.23 -1.67 8.13
N PHE A 182 5.02 -1.78 6.81
CA PHE A 182 4.21 -0.82 6.06
C PHE A 182 2.78 -0.75 6.58
N TYR A 183 2.19 -1.90 6.93
CA TYR A 183 0.84 -1.95 7.46
C TYR A 183 0.71 -1.19 8.78
N GLU A 184 1.58 -1.50 9.75
CA GLU A 184 1.54 -0.91 11.09
C GLU A 184 1.87 0.58 11.07
N GLN A 185 2.86 0.97 10.27
CA GLN A 185 3.38 2.35 10.27
C GLN A 185 2.56 3.29 9.38
N ILE A 186 2.07 2.82 8.24
CA ILE A 186 1.41 3.66 7.23
C ILE A 186 -0.09 3.35 7.14
N VAL A 187 -0.45 2.11 6.80
CA VAL A 187 -1.84 1.76 6.44
C VAL A 187 -2.79 1.95 7.61
N GLN A 188 -2.43 1.41 8.77
CA GLN A 188 -3.32 1.34 9.92
C GLN A 188 -3.74 2.71 10.43
N SER A 189 -2.76 3.58 10.67
CA SER A 189 -3.04 4.93 11.15
C SER A 189 -3.74 5.80 10.10
N THR A 190 -3.41 5.61 8.82
CA THR A 190 -3.99 6.39 7.72
C THR A 190 -5.47 6.09 7.55
N PHE A 191 -5.87 4.81 7.58
CA PHE A 191 -7.24 4.39 7.27
C PHE A 191 -8.11 4.09 8.50
N GLU A 192 -7.70 4.53 9.70
CA GLU A 192 -8.46 4.30 10.93
C GLU A 192 -9.91 4.82 10.85
N LYS A 193 -10.15 5.90 10.07
CA LYS A 193 -11.48 6.47 9.81
C LYS A 193 -12.09 6.04 8.46
N GLY A 194 -11.52 5.03 7.82
CA GLY A 194 -11.84 4.63 6.45
C GLY A 194 -11.14 5.48 5.39
N GLY A 195 -11.35 5.11 4.14
CA GLY A 195 -10.74 5.78 2.98
C GLY A 195 -11.32 5.31 1.65
N VAL A 196 -10.76 5.85 0.58
CA VAL A 196 -11.11 5.47 -0.79
C VAL A 196 -9.98 4.64 -1.41
N PHE A 197 -10.33 3.56 -2.08
CA PHE A 197 -9.38 2.58 -2.61
C PHE A 197 -9.58 2.48 -4.12
N TYR A 198 -8.55 2.78 -4.88
CA TYR A 198 -8.55 2.70 -6.34
C TYR A 198 -7.67 1.54 -6.77
N VAL A 199 -8.26 0.50 -7.37
CA VAL A 199 -7.53 -0.67 -7.87
C VAL A 199 -7.50 -0.59 -9.39
N LEU A 200 -6.30 -0.42 -9.97
CA LEU A 200 -6.11 -0.36 -11.41
C LEU A 200 -6.41 -1.71 -12.07
N PRO A 201 -7.00 -1.72 -13.29
CA PRO A 201 -7.36 -2.96 -13.97
C PRO A 201 -6.15 -3.69 -14.56
N ASP A 202 -6.28 -5.01 -14.68
CA ASP A 202 -5.35 -5.89 -15.37
C ASP A 202 -5.72 -6.06 -16.86
N LYS A 203 -7.02 -6.06 -17.19
CA LYS A 203 -7.56 -6.35 -18.53
C LYS A 203 -8.49 -5.26 -19.03
N ASP A 204 -9.36 -4.77 -18.15
CA ASP A 204 -10.32 -3.74 -18.50
C ASP A 204 -9.60 -2.43 -18.83
N SER A 205 -10.25 -1.60 -19.65
CA SER A 205 -9.72 -0.29 -19.98
C SER A 205 -9.83 0.67 -18.79
N ILE A 206 -9.00 1.72 -18.77
CA ILE A 206 -9.15 2.79 -17.79
C ILE A 206 -10.48 3.52 -17.99
N GLU A 207 -10.98 3.61 -19.21
CA GLU A 207 -12.27 4.20 -19.56
C GLU A 207 -13.44 3.43 -18.95
N GLU A 208 -13.34 2.11 -18.89
CA GLU A 208 -14.36 1.25 -18.28
C GLU A 208 -14.28 1.27 -16.75
N THR A 209 -13.06 1.25 -16.20
CA THR A 209 -12.85 1.17 -14.75
C THR A 209 -13.00 2.53 -14.05
N PHE A 210 -12.54 3.62 -14.71
CA PHE A 210 -12.52 4.99 -14.18
C PHE A 210 -12.95 5.99 -15.27
N PRO A 211 -14.22 5.99 -15.68
CA PRO A 211 -14.70 6.79 -16.82
C PRO A 211 -14.46 8.29 -16.66
N GLU A 212 -14.67 8.86 -15.47
CA GLU A 212 -14.48 10.30 -15.21
C GLU A 212 -12.99 10.68 -15.27
N PHE A 213 -12.10 9.81 -14.78
CA PHE A 213 -10.66 10.00 -14.90
C PHE A 213 -10.23 9.96 -16.37
N ALA A 214 -10.69 8.98 -17.14
CA ALA A 214 -10.36 8.88 -18.55
C ALA A 214 -10.84 10.10 -19.36
N GLN A 215 -12.07 10.55 -19.12
CA GLN A 215 -12.63 11.76 -19.74
C GLN A 215 -11.79 13.01 -19.43
N SER A 216 -11.35 13.17 -18.18
CA SER A 216 -10.52 14.31 -17.78
C SER A 216 -9.19 14.39 -18.53
N ARG A 217 -8.55 13.23 -18.78
CA ARG A 217 -7.30 13.16 -19.55
C ARG A 217 -7.51 13.47 -21.02
N ALA A 218 -8.63 13.05 -21.60
CA ALA A 218 -8.97 13.36 -22.98
C ALA A 218 -9.21 14.88 -23.17
N ALA A 219 -9.88 15.52 -22.22
CA ALA A 219 -10.11 16.97 -22.22
C ALA A 219 -8.78 17.76 -22.15
N ALA A 220 -7.89 17.40 -21.23
CA ALA A 220 -6.59 18.06 -21.08
C ALA A 220 -5.74 17.98 -22.36
N LYS A 221 -5.66 16.81 -23.00
CA LYS A 221 -4.95 16.64 -24.29
C LYS A 221 -5.55 17.50 -25.41
N GLY A 222 -6.88 17.59 -25.46
CA GLY A 222 -7.57 18.41 -26.45
C GLY A 222 -7.31 19.91 -26.32
N ASP A 223 -7.04 20.38 -25.11
CA ASP A 223 -6.71 21.79 -24.85
C ASP A 223 -5.24 22.09 -25.16
N ASP A 224 -4.30 21.21 -24.79
CA ASP A 224 -2.88 21.33 -25.16
C ASP A 224 -2.68 21.43 -26.69
N GLU A 225 -3.43 20.63 -27.47
CA GLU A 225 -3.38 20.67 -28.93
C GLU A 225 -3.97 21.97 -29.53
N LYS A 226 -4.96 22.59 -28.89
CA LYS A 226 -5.51 23.88 -29.33
C LYS A 226 -4.53 25.01 -29.05
N ASP A 227 -3.89 24.99 -27.88
CA ASP A 227 -2.90 25.99 -27.48
C ASP A 227 -1.64 25.91 -28.35
N ALA A 228 -1.15 24.71 -28.64
CA ALA A 228 -0.04 24.49 -29.57
C ALA A 228 -0.35 24.95 -31.01
N ARG A 229 -1.61 24.90 -31.44
CA ARG A 229 -2.05 25.43 -32.75
C ARG A 229 -2.17 26.95 -32.76
N HIS A 230 -2.54 27.58 -31.65
CA HIS A 230 -2.59 29.04 -31.53
C HIS A 230 -1.19 29.66 -31.45
N ALA A 231 -0.25 29.03 -30.76
CA ALA A 231 1.14 29.51 -30.65
C ALA A 231 1.94 29.45 -31.96
N ARG A 232 1.40 28.83 -33.02
CA ARG A 232 2.05 28.66 -34.33
C ARG A 232 1.51 29.60 -35.41
N LYS A 233 0.55 30.46 -35.09
CA LYS A 233 0.04 31.53 -35.97
C LYS A 233 0.63 32.87 -35.56
#